data_AF-A0A0E3KXN4-F1
#
_entry.id   AF-A0A0E3KXN4-F1
#
_cell.length_a   1.000
_cell.length_b   1.000
_cell.length_c   1.000
_cell.angle_alpha   90.00
_cell.angle_beta   90.00
_cell.angle_gamma   90.00
#
_symmetry.space_group_name_H-M   'P 1'
#
loop_
_entity.id
_entity.type
_entity.pdbx_description
1 polymer ?
#
loop_
_entity_poly.entity_id
_entity_poly.type
_entity_poly.pdbx_seq_one_letter_code
_entity_poly.pdbx_strand_id
1 'polypeptide(L)'
;MIESYNNDLEWEVLQEPIIIDRIKPNKYIPKNSVNIVIERNDSYQITATLTAIQENVLLAKKDIEYYNHFYNESPGSCLEPFNIKGKDQNGSRVELRNCFVTKINSQVKCDSPEKIVTLHIIIDEIKVEKNNDSEVSYLSEWYLNGPRRIRYPKRTVRFPENGSEKVSRKRVDVDILHDDALKLCFENFERSSIPQMSCDYALIELDNMKFIIAEVPNNFVPIWSKKICIEYRKEFGPIPDDETREAISEIVSFALGTQLLNVGFTEYTLDGQILTSLAESSWERAYSRFTCENIQLSPVKLGTRGSINNQEQIEELISGLVPKYLDLRDKLNLRDALWRYWISINMPIGTNLPVLSSALEIIMKAWFDSENSRSKGFYLSKKEFNKLIKESLKNIEQKFDEYIENKIEKLEPDKKDSLEIHEIIELKNTIIGKVRNSNKKSLTKQYQAFFQEIGLNIGSFESGALTARHPMAHGDKGNKGNNEEFEEMRINTYAYQTLFHRVFLKILGYEGKYVDRSVIGFPEKHIDSLLGDHK
;
A
#
# COMPACT_ATOMS: atom_id res chain seq x y z
N MET A 1 -11.23 -31.48 -30.66
CA MET A 1 -10.36 -30.37 -31.10
C MET A 1 -10.75 -29.18 -30.26
N ILE A 2 -9.95 -28.84 -29.25
CA ILE A 2 -10.15 -27.64 -28.44
C ILE A 2 -9.11 -26.66 -28.96
N GLU A 3 -9.57 -25.57 -29.59
CA GLU A 3 -8.71 -24.52 -30.11
C GLU A 3 -7.89 -23.91 -28.97
N SER A 4 -6.57 -23.89 -29.12
CA SER A 4 -5.67 -23.19 -28.21
C SER A 4 -5.61 -21.72 -28.61
N TYR A 5 -6.52 -20.92 -28.06
CA TYR A 5 -6.39 -19.48 -28.03
C TYR A 5 -6.50 -19.08 -26.57
N ASN A 6 -5.40 -18.60 -25.98
CA ASN A 6 -5.36 -17.84 -24.74
C ASN A 6 -3.94 -17.25 -24.62
N ASN A 7 -3.76 -16.00 -25.07
CA ASN A 7 -2.53 -15.22 -24.83
C ASN A 7 -2.71 -14.42 -23.53
N ASP A 8 -3.07 -15.11 -22.45
CA ASP A 8 -3.11 -14.50 -21.13
C ASP A 8 -1.68 -14.32 -20.61
N LEU A 9 -1.40 -13.19 -19.98
CA LEU A 9 -0.13 -13.01 -19.29
C LEU A 9 -0.13 -13.81 -17.99
N GLU A 10 0.93 -14.59 -17.79
CA GLU A 10 1.18 -15.22 -16.49
C GLU A 10 1.79 -14.21 -15.50
N TRP A 11 2.51 -13.21 -16.01
CA TRP A 11 3.09 -12.11 -15.26
C TRP A 11 3.09 -10.81 -16.09
N GLU A 12 3.22 -9.65 -15.43
CA GLU A 12 3.01 -8.31 -16.00
C GLU A 12 3.68 -8.03 -17.36
N VAL A 13 3.25 -6.94 -18.02
CA VAL A 13 3.67 -6.56 -19.39
C VAL A 13 5.18 -6.33 -19.56
N LEU A 14 5.91 -6.02 -18.47
CA LEU A 14 7.36 -5.83 -18.48
C LEU A 14 8.16 -7.09 -18.09
N GLN A 15 7.55 -8.29 -18.20
CA GLN A 15 8.30 -9.54 -18.14
C GLN A 15 9.43 -9.55 -19.18
N GLU A 16 9.14 -9.06 -20.39
CA GLU A 16 10.12 -8.87 -21.45
C GLU A 16 10.31 -7.36 -21.73
N PRO A 17 11.51 -6.91 -22.13
CA PRO A 17 11.74 -5.52 -22.47
C PRO A 17 10.85 -5.03 -23.61
N ILE A 18 10.23 -3.86 -23.44
CA ILE A 18 9.45 -3.21 -24.49
C ILE A 18 10.37 -2.30 -25.32
N ILE A 19 10.27 -2.40 -26.64
CA ILE A 19 11.03 -1.57 -27.57
C ILE A 19 10.08 -0.66 -28.34
N ILE A 20 10.20 0.65 -28.14
CA ILE A 20 9.52 1.68 -28.94
C ILE A 20 10.43 2.06 -30.10
N ASP A 21 10.01 1.80 -31.33
CA ASP A 21 10.75 2.11 -32.57
C ASP A 21 10.19 3.34 -33.30
N ARG A 22 8.92 3.70 -33.04
CA ARG A 22 8.24 4.87 -33.62
C ARG A 22 7.90 5.88 -32.55
N ILE A 23 8.87 6.72 -32.22
CA ILE A 23 8.76 7.73 -31.16
C ILE A 23 8.10 8.99 -31.72
N LYS A 24 7.10 9.54 -31.01
CA LYS A 24 6.53 10.84 -31.36
C LYS A 24 7.50 11.96 -30.92
N PRO A 25 7.84 12.91 -31.81
CA PRO A 25 8.71 14.02 -31.45
C PRO A 25 8.17 14.82 -30.25
N ASN A 26 9.07 15.18 -29.33
CA ASN A 26 8.77 16.00 -28.15
C ASN A 26 9.97 16.93 -27.87
N LYS A 27 9.73 18.10 -27.26
CA LYS A 27 10.78 19.07 -26.86
C LYS A 27 11.74 18.54 -25.79
N TYR A 28 11.33 17.50 -25.05
CA TYR A 28 12.11 16.88 -23.97
C TYR A 28 12.96 15.69 -24.42
N ILE A 29 13.05 15.39 -25.72
CA ILE A 29 13.92 14.32 -26.24
C ILE A 29 14.62 14.79 -27.53
N PRO A 30 15.79 14.24 -27.87
CA PRO A 30 16.45 14.50 -29.13
C PRO A 30 15.54 14.20 -30.33
N LYS A 31 15.58 15.05 -31.38
CA LYS A 31 14.74 14.83 -32.57
C LYS A 31 15.06 13.56 -33.34
N ASN A 32 16.33 13.15 -33.31
CA ASN A 32 16.84 11.98 -34.01
C ASN A 32 16.87 10.74 -33.10
N SER A 33 15.88 10.61 -32.21
CA SER A 33 15.70 9.41 -31.40
C SER A 33 15.37 8.21 -32.28
N VAL A 34 16.10 7.13 -32.08
CA VAL A 34 16.02 5.90 -32.87
C VAL A 34 15.11 4.88 -32.20
N ASN A 35 15.35 4.62 -30.91
CA ASN A 35 14.56 3.69 -30.13
C ASN A 35 14.56 4.05 -28.64
N ILE A 36 13.62 3.46 -27.92
CA ILE A 36 13.56 3.44 -26.47
C ILE A 36 13.40 1.98 -26.05
N VAL A 37 14.37 1.46 -25.28
CA VAL A 37 14.29 0.15 -24.65
C VAL A 37 13.84 0.35 -23.21
N ILE A 38 12.82 -0.38 -22.78
CA ILE A 38 12.16 -0.22 -21.49
C ILE A 38 12.22 -1.54 -20.74
N GLU A 39 12.61 -1.51 -19.48
CA GLU A 39 12.73 -2.70 -18.63
C GLU A 39 12.60 -2.37 -17.14
N ARG A 40 12.37 -3.42 -16.33
CA ARG A 40 12.48 -3.37 -14.86
C ARG A 40 13.94 -3.49 -14.44
N ASN A 41 14.39 -2.68 -13.49
CA ASN A 41 15.70 -2.86 -12.85
C ASN A 41 15.64 -3.83 -11.66
N ASP A 42 16.78 -4.07 -10.99
CA ASP A 42 16.87 -4.98 -9.83
C ASP A 42 15.99 -4.58 -8.64
N SER A 43 15.72 -3.27 -8.50
CA SER A 43 14.81 -2.71 -7.48
C SER A 43 13.35 -2.66 -7.96
N TYR A 44 13.06 -3.25 -9.12
CA TYR A 44 11.76 -3.28 -9.78
C TYR A 44 11.19 -1.92 -10.22
N GLN A 45 12.05 -0.92 -10.37
CA GLN A 45 11.66 0.35 -10.97
C GLN A 45 11.64 0.23 -12.49
N ILE A 46 10.77 1.02 -13.14
CA ILE A 46 10.73 1.09 -14.59
C ILE A 46 11.82 2.05 -15.07
N THR A 47 12.68 1.53 -15.94
CA THR A 47 13.77 2.28 -16.55
C THR A 47 13.67 2.22 -18.06
N ALA A 48 14.19 3.25 -18.71
CA ALA A 48 14.31 3.27 -20.16
C ALA A 48 15.64 3.84 -20.62
N THR A 49 16.13 3.27 -21.71
CA THR A 49 17.30 3.74 -22.43
C THR A 49 16.85 4.26 -23.80
N LEU A 50 16.91 5.58 -23.98
CA LEU A 50 16.63 6.22 -25.27
C LEU A 50 17.95 6.46 -26.00
N THR A 51 18.02 5.97 -27.25
CA THR A 51 19.19 6.16 -28.12
C THR A 51 18.87 7.15 -29.23
N ALA A 52 19.73 8.13 -29.45
CA ALA A 52 19.62 9.11 -30.53
C ALA A 52 20.93 9.26 -31.30
N ILE A 53 20.84 9.54 -32.60
CA ILE A 53 22.00 9.74 -33.48
C ILE A 53 22.04 11.22 -33.91
N GLN A 54 23.11 11.93 -33.52
CA GLN A 54 23.33 13.32 -33.89
C GLN A 54 24.46 13.42 -34.90
N GLU A 55 24.29 14.23 -35.94
CA GLU A 55 25.39 14.61 -36.84
C GLU A 55 26.32 15.59 -36.10
N ASN A 56 27.63 15.43 -36.27
CA ASN A 56 28.70 16.17 -35.59
C ASN A 56 28.85 17.61 -36.12
N VAL A 57 27.73 18.35 -36.16
CA VAL A 57 27.68 19.79 -36.41
C VAL A 57 27.45 20.48 -35.07
N LEU A 58 28.10 21.65 -34.86
CA LEU A 58 27.88 22.54 -33.72
C LEU A 58 26.42 22.49 -33.27
N LEU A 59 26.17 22.02 -32.04
CA LEU A 59 24.85 21.88 -31.41
C LEU A 59 23.94 22.99 -31.94
N ALA A 60 22.97 22.63 -32.78
CA ALA A 60 22.07 23.63 -33.31
C ALA A 60 21.44 24.32 -32.09
N LYS A 61 21.21 25.64 -32.12
CA LYS A 61 20.63 26.40 -31.00
C LYS A 61 19.38 25.75 -30.37
N LYS A 62 18.68 24.87 -31.11
CA LYS A 62 17.52 24.08 -30.67
C LYS A 62 17.85 22.82 -29.85
N ASP A 63 19.03 22.22 -29.98
CA ASP A 63 19.43 21.08 -29.14
C ASP A 63 19.80 21.53 -27.72
N ILE A 64 20.18 22.81 -27.57
CA ILE A 64 20.54 23.45 -26.30
C ILE A 64 19.34 23.55 -25.32
N GLU A 65 18.10 23.67 -25.82
CA GLU A 65 16.91 23.82 -24.96
C GLU A 65 16.62 22.56 -24.12
N TYR A 66 16.81 21.37 -24.69
CA TYR A 66 16.68 20.10 -23.96
C TYR A 66 17.76 19.96 -22.87
N TYR A 67 19.03 20.25 -23.19
CA TYR A 67 20.11 20.20 -22.20
C TYR A 67 19.92 21.24 -21.09
N ASN A 68 19.51 22.46 -21.41
CA ASN A 68 19.31 23.52 -20.43
C ASN A 68 18.22 23.20 -19.40
N HIS A 69 17.23 22.36 -19.74
CA HIS A 69 16.19 21.93 -18.82
C HIS A 69 16.72 21.08 -17.65
N PHE A 70 17.77 20.27 -17.87
CA PHE A 70 18.31 19.38 -16.83
C PHE A 70 19.52 19.95 -16.07
N TYR A 71 20.25 20.90 -16.66
CA TYR A 71 21.53 21.39 -16.12
C TYR A 71 21.47 22.75 -15.42
N ASN A 72 20.35 23.49 -15.48
CA ASN A 72 20.26 24.84 -14.92
C ASN A 72 19.51 24.93 -13.58
N GLU A 73 19.19 23.82 -12.92
CA GLU A 73 18.42 23.87 -11.68
C GLU A 73 19.31 23.87 -10.42
N SER A 74 18.92 24.68 -9.42
CA SER A 74 19.59 24.74 -8.13
C SER A 74 19.30 23.49 -7.28
N PRO A 75 20.23 23.01 -6.44
CA PRO A 75 19.95 21.93 -5.49
C PRO A 75 18.65 22.16 -4.69
N GLY A 76 17.76 21.16 -4.66
CA GLY A 76 16.46 21.25 -3.98
C GLY A 76 15.30 21.73 -4.86
N SER A 77 15.55 22.02 -6.14
CA SER A 77 14.51 22.21 -7.15
C SER A 77 13.74 20.91 -7.43
N CYS A 78 12.46 21.05 -7.79
CA CYS A 78 11.62 19.94 -8.22
C CYS A 78 11.57 19.92 -9.75
N LEU A 79 12.17 18.91 -10.36
CA LEU A 79 12.12 18.70 -11.80
C LEU A 79 10.69 18.35 -12.22
N GLU A 80 10.13 19.12 -13.15
CA GLU A 80 8.84 18.77 -13.74
C GLU A 80 8.99 17.51 -14.62
N PRO A 81 8.18 16.46 -14.39
CA PRO A 81 8.19 15.28 -15.25
C PRO A 81 7.68 15.59 -16.66
N PHE A 82 8.02 14.74 -17.62
CA PHE A 82 7.46 14.79 -18.97
C PHE A 82 6.98 13.41 -19.46
N ASN A 83 6.16 13.42 -20.51
CA ASN A 83 5.61 12.18 -21.09
C ASN A 83 6.20 11.91 -22.48
N ILE A 84 6.38 10.63 -22.81
CA ILE A 84 6.82 10.18 -24.14
C ILE A 84 5.73 9.29 -24.73
N LYS A 85 5.45 9.46 -26.02
CA LYS A 85 4.47 8.64 -26.75
C LYS A 85 5.12 8.00 -27.96
N GLY A 86 4.72 6.79 -28.29
CA GLY A 86 5.22 6.09 -29.47
C GLY A 86 4.40 4.87 -29.83
N LYS A 87 4.99 4.01 -30.67
CA LYS A 87 4.49 2.66 -30.92
C LYS A 87 5.61 1.64 -30.73
N ASP A 88 5.23 0.47 -30.25
CA ASP A 88 6.11 -0.68 -30.18
C ASP A 88 6.25 -1.38 -31.55
N GLN A 89 7.09 -2.41 -31.59
CA GLN A 89 7.32 -3.24 -32.78
C GLN A 89 6.05 -3.94 -33.31
N ASN A 90 5.05 -4.15 -32.45
CA ASN A 90 3.78 -4.78 -32.78
C ASN A 90 2.71 -3.76 -33.24
N GLY A 91 3.04 -2.46 -33.24
CA GLY A 91 2.15 -1.38 -33.59
C GLY A 91 1.18 -0.95 -32.47
N SER A 92 1.35 -1.49 -31.26
CA SER A 92 0.64 -1.06 -30.05
C SER A 92 1.01 0.38 -29.70
N ARG A 93 0.08 1.14 -29.15
CA ARG A 93 0.35 2.50 -28.69
C ARG A 93 1.02 2.41 -27.32
N VAL A 94 2.13 3.12 -27.14
CA VAL A 94 2.85 3.15 -25.86
C VAL A 94 2.92 4.60 -25.37
N GLU A 95 2.56 4.81 -24.11
CA GLU A 95 2.69 6.08 -23.39
C GLU A 95 3.53 5.86 -22.13
N LEU A 96 4.67 6.56 -22.06
CA LEU A 96 5.52 6.65 -20.88
C LEU A 96 5.14 7.92 -20.13
N ARG A 97 4.74 7.78 -18.87
CA ARG A 97 4.28 8.89 -18.02
C ARG A 97 5.27 9.15 -16.90
N ASN A 98 5.41 10.43 -16.57
CA ASN A 98 6.32 10.92 -15.55
C ASN A 98 7.76 10.43 -15.74
N CYS A 99 8.35 10.78 -16.89
CA CYS A 99 9.73 10.45 -17.22
C CYS A 99 10.69 11.47 -16.59
N PHE A 100 11.77 10.94 -16.00
CA PHE A 100 12.88 11.72 -15.45
C PHE A 100 14.20 11.26 -16.05
N VAL A 101 14.96 12.17 -16.65
CA VAL A 101 16.30 11.86 -17.16
C VAL A 101 17.29 11.85 -15.99
N THR A 102 17.91 10.70 -15.74
CA THR A 102 18.86 10.52 -14.64
C THR A 102 20.31 10.64 -15.09
N LYS A 103 20.58 10.30 -16.35
CA LYS A 103 21.94 10.32 -16.91
C LYS A 103 21.91 10.54 -18.41
N ILE A 104 22.86 11.35 -18.88
CA ILE A 104 23.10 11.56 -20.31
C ILE A 104 24.52 11.11 -20.62
N ASN A 105 24.66 10.18 -21.56
CA ASN A 105 25.94 9.76 -22.09
C ASN A 105 26.04 10.19 -23.55
N SER A 106 27.25 10.48 -24.00
CA SER A 106 27.50 10.65 -25.43
C SER A 106 28.83 10.03 -25.84
N GLN A 107 28.82 9.34 -26.97
CA GLN A 107 29.99 8.72 -27.57
C GLN A 107 30.09 9.12 -29.05
N VAL A 108 31.28 9.51 -29.49
CA VAL A 108 31.56 9.81 -30.89
C VAL A 108 32.09 8.53 -31.54
N LYS A 109 31.52 8.10 -32.66
CA LYS A 109 32.07 6.96 -33.42
C LYS A 109 33.39 7.38 -34.06
N CYS A 110 34.45 6.59 -33.87
CA CYS A 110 35.79 6.90 -34.39
C CYS A 110 35.85 7.07 -35.92
N ASP A 111 34.95 6.38 -36.66
CA ASP A 111 34.99 6.28 -38.12
C ASP A 111 33.83 7.01 -38.84
N SER A 112 33.05 7.82 -38.11
CA SER A 112 31.92 8.55 -38.70
C SER A 112 31.67 9.89 -37.98
N PRO A 113 31.10 10.90 -38.65
CA PRO A 113 30.67 12.14 -38.01
C PRO A 113 29.39 11.96 -37.17
N GLU A 114 29.11 10.75 -36.65
CA GLU A 114 27.94 10.48 -35.83
C GLU A 114 28.31 10.47 -34.35
N LYS A 115 27.54 11.22 -33.57
CA LYS A 115 27.54 11.20 -32.12
C LYS A 115 26.31 10.43 -31.65
N ILE A 116 26.52 9.32 -30.95
CA ILE A 116 25.46 8.59 -30.26
C ILE A 116 25.22 9.29 -28.93
N VAL A 117 23.98 9.67 -28.67
CA VAL A 117 23.52 10.19 -27.38
C VAL A 117 22.58 9.16 -26.77
N THR A 118 22.84 8.80 -25.51
CA THR A 118 22.03 7.86 -24.75
C THR A 118 21.48 8.55 -23.51
N LEU A 119 20.17 8.50 -23.35
CA LEU A 119 19.46 9.00 -22.18
C LEU A 119 19.00 7.83 -21.32
N HIS A 120 19.37 7.86 -20.04
CA HIS A 120 18.82 6.97 -19.02
C HIS A 120 17.66 7.68 -18.36
N ILE A 121 16.51 7.03 -18.36
CA ILE A 121 15.23 7.60 -17.95
C ILE A 121 14.63 6.69 -16.88
N ILE A 122 14.18 7.26 -15.77
CA ILE A 122 13.27 6.60 -14.83
C ILE A 122 11.84 6.99 -15.21
N ILE A 123 10.93 6.02 -15.14
CA ILE A 123 9.53 6.17 -15.53
C ILE A 123 8.67 5.77 -14.34
N ASP A 124 7.65 6.56 -14.00
CA ASP A 124 6.70 6.13 -12.97
C ASP A 124 5.68 5.15 -13.54
N GLU A 125 5.15 5.38 -14.75
CA GLU A 125 4.07 4.56 -15.33
C GLU A 125 4.22 4.38 -16.85
N ILE A 126 3.83 3.20 -17.34
CA ILE A 126 3.74 2.87 -18.76
C ILE A 126 2.36 2.32 -19.07
N LYS A 127 1.73 2.89 -20.09
CA LYS A 127 0.49 2.37 -20.67
C LYS A 127 0.75 1.82 -22.08
N VAL A 128 0.33 0.59 -22.31
CA VAL A 128 0.36 -0.09 -23.60
C VAL A 128 -1.07 -0.41 -24.03
N GLU A 129 -1.50 0.11 -25.17
CA GLU A 129 -2.84 -0.11 -25.73
C GLU A 129 -2.74 -0.80 -27.09
N LYS A 130 -3.43 -1.93 -27.26
CA LYS A 130 -3.59 -2.55 -28.58
C LYS A 130 -4.70 -1.81 -29.33
N ASN A 131 -4.57 -1.72 -30.67
CA ASN A 131 -5.63 -1.14 -31.50
C ASN A 131 -6.78 -2.16 -31.63
N ASN A 132 -7.59 -2.29 -30.58
CA ASN A 132 -8.78 -3.13 -30.55
C ASN A 132 -9.89 -2.39 -29.78
N ASP A 133 -11.09 -2.31 -30.37
CA ASP A 133 -12.27 -1.66 -29.77
C ASP A 133 -13.14 -2.65 -28.97
N SER A 134 -12.65 -3.88 -28.76
CA SER A 134 -13.34 -4.89 -27.94
C SER A 134 -13.51 -4.46 -26.49
N GLU A 135 -14.57 -4.99 -25.88
CA GLU A 135 -14.91 -4.71 -24.49
C GLU A 135 -14.05 -5.53 -23.51
N VAL A 136 -13.63 -4.90 -22.41
CA VAL A 136 -12.92 -5.56 -21.30
C VAL A 136 -13.83 -6.60 -20.66
N SER A 137 -13.36 -7.84 -20.51
CA SER A 137 -14.06 -8.93 -19.83
C SER A 137 -13.33 -9.44 -18.59
N TYR A 138 -12.01 -9.31 -18.58
CA TYR A 138 -11.14 -9.66 -17.45
C TYR A 138 -10.18 -8.52 -17.13
N LEU A 139 -9.84 -8.39 -15.85
CA LEU A 139 -8.78 -7.48 -15.39
C LEU A 139 -7.93 -8.24 -14.36
N SER A 140 -6.62 -8.28 -14.58
CA SER A 140 -5.64 -8.84 -13.65
C SER A 140 -4.74 -7.74 -13.12
N GLU A 141 -4.76 -7.50 -11.80
CA GLU A 141 -3.83 -6.60 -11.12
C GLU A 141 -2.65 -7.39 -10.55
N TRP A 142 -1.46 -6.86 -10.76
CA TRP A 142 -0.20 -7.53 -10.45
C TRP A 142 0.44 -6.92 -9.22
N TYR A 143 0.88 -7.77 -8.31
CA TYR A 143 1.47 -7.35 -7.05
C TYR A 143 2.77 -8.09 -6.75
N LEU A 144 3.74 -7.34 -6.24
CA LEU A 144 4.86 -7.90 -5.48
C LEU A 144 4.46 -8.11 -4.01
N ASN A 145 5.37 -8.72 -3.25
CA ASN A 145 5.28 -8.94 -1.81
C ASN A 145 4.12 -9.86 -1.42
N GLY A 146 3.89 -10.89 -2.21
CA GLY A 146 2.95 -11.95 -1.87
C GLY A 146 3.33 -12.70 -0.59
N PRO A 147 2.35 -13.39 0.01
CA PRO A 147 2.58 -14.15 1.23
C PRO A 147 3.48 -15.36 0.98
N ARG A 148 4.23 -15.76 2.01
CA ARG A 148 5.06 -16.97 2.00
C ARG A 148 4.31 -18.08 2.74
N ARG A 149 4.39 -19.31 2.21
CA ARG A 149 3.90 -20.53 2.89
C ARG A 149 2.39 -20.59 3.16
N ILE A 150 1.59 -19.85 2.39
CA ILE A 150 0.14 -20.05 2.35
C ILE A 150 -0.20 -21.22 1.45
N ARG A 151 -1.22 -21.99 1.84
CA ARG A 151 -1.82 -23.00 0.98
C ARG A 151 -3.12 -22.46 0.43
N TYR A 152 -3.16 -22.28 -0.89
CA TYR A 152 -4.38 -21.94 -1.59
C TYR A 152 -5.27 -23.18 -1.78
N PRO A 153 -6.61 -23.06 -1.66
CA PRO A 153 -7.54 -24.18 -1.79
C PRO A 153 -7.69 -24.69 -3.22
N LYS A 154 -7.69 -23.79 -4.21
CA LYS A 154 -8.08 -24.11 -5.59
C LYS A 154 -6.88 -24.29 -6.51
N ARG A 155 -7.12 -24.87 -7.69
CA ARG A 155 -6.07 -25.38 -8.60
C ARG A 155 -6.03 -24.68 -9.95
N THR A 156 -4.86 -24.30 -10.42
CA THR A 156 -4.65 -23.84 -11.79
C THR A 156 -3.99 -24.95 -12.61
N VAL A 157 -4.48 -25.18 -13.83
CA VAL A 157 -3.79 -25.97 -14.86
C VAL A 157 -3.13 -25.02 -15.84
N ARG A 158 -1.85 -25.25 -16.11
CA ARG A 158 -1.01 -24.47 -17.03
C ARG A 158 -0.59 -25.31 -18.22
N PHE A 159 -0.71 -24.74 -19.40
CA PHE A 159 -0.30 -25.35 -20.66
C PHE A 159 0.88 -24.54 -21.22
N PRO A 160 2.13 -24.97 -20.95
CA PRO A 160 3.29 -24.32 -21.53
C PRO A 160 3.29 -24.50 -23.04
N GLU A 161 3.50 -23.42 -23.79
CA GLU A 161 3.70 -23.50 -25.23
C GLU A 161 5.11 -24.01 -25.55
N ASN A 162 5.23 -24.97 -26.47
CA ASN A 162 6.52 -25.54 -26.85
C ASN A 162 7.48 -24.47 -27.37
N GLY A 163 8.61 -24.27 -26.68
CA GLY A 163 9.67 -23.38 -27.11
C GLY A 163 9.40 -21.89 -26.89
N SER A 164 8.38 -21.51 -26.09
CA SER A 164 8.17 -20.13 -25.66
C SER A 164 7.98 -20.02 -24.14
N GLU A 165 8.19 -18.83 -23.58
CA GLU A 165 7.85 -18.53 -22.17
C GLU A 165 6.35 -18.30 -21.95
N LYS A 166 5.53 -18.39 -23.02
CA LYS A 166 4.09 -18.21 -22.92
C LYS A 166 3.45 -19.44 -22.30
N VAL A 167 2.58 -19.16 -21.33
CA VAL A 167 1.83 -20.16 -20.61
C VAL A 167 0.37 -19.75 -20.64
N SER A 168 -0.48 -20.56 -21.26
CA SER A 168 -1.92 -20.39 -21.07
C SER A 168 -2.34 -21.11 -19.80
N ARG A 169 -3.32 -20.56 -19.08
CA ARG A 169 -3.82 -21.12 -17.82
C ARG A 169 -5.33 -21.31 -17.85
N LYS A 170 -5.81 -22.28 -17.07
CA LYS A 170 -7.22 -22.48 -16.74
C LYS A 170 -7.36 -22.73 -15.24
N ARG A 171 -8.25 -21.97 -14.60
CA ARG A 171 -8.64 -22.11 -13.20
C ARG A 171 -9.64 -23.26 -13.07
N VAL A 172 -9.29 -24.32 -12.36
CA VAL A 172 -10.19 -25.45 -12.10
C VAL A 172 -11.35 -24.98 -11.24
N ASP A 173 -12.57 -25.38 -11.57
CA ASP A 173 -13.85 -24.95 -10.98
C ASP A 173 -14.34 -23.55 -11.42
N VAL A 174 -13.59 -22.87 -12.29
CA VAL A 174 -13.99 -21.61 -12.93
C VAL A 174 -14.00 -21.76 -14.45
N ASP A 175 -12.84 -22.07 -15.04
CA ASP A 175 -12.66 -22.20 -16.50
C ASP A 175 -12.87 -23.64 -16.99
N ILE A 176 -12.66 -24.61 -16.10
CA ILE A 176 -12.70 -26.04 -16.42
C ILE A 176 -13.11 -26.86 -15.21
N LEU A 177 -13.88 -27.92 -15.44
CA LEU A 177 -14.25 -28.87 -14.38
C LEU A 177 -13.05 -29.70 -13.93
N HIS A 178 -13.03 -30.11 -12.66
CA HIS A 178 -11.95 -30.92 -12.10
C HIS A 178 -11.63 -32.19 -12.89
N ASP A 179 -12.66 -32.94 -13.29
CA ASP A 179 -12.48 -34.20 -14.03
C ASP A 179 -11.86 -33.96 -15.41
N ASP A 180 -12.21 -32.85 -16.07
CA ASP A 180 -11.67 -32.51 -17.38
C ASP A 180 -10.24 -31.98 -17.27
N ALA A 181 -9.93 -31.24 -16.21
CA ALA A 181 -8.56 -30.85 -15.87
C ALA A 181 -7.65 -32.08 -15.65
N LEU A 182 -8.14 -33.10 -14.94
CA LEU A 182 -7.41 -34.35 -14.73
C LEU A 182 -7.18 -35.09 -16.06
N LYS A 183 -8.21 -35.25 -16.89
CA LYS A 183 -8.09 -35.88 -18.21
C LYS A 183 -7.02 -35.20 -19.06
N LEU A 184 -7.02 -33.86 -19.11
CA LEU A 184 -6.02 -33.10 -19.87
C LEU A 184 -4.58 -33.33 -19.37
N CYS A 185 -4.37 -33.48 -18.06
CA CYS A 185 -3.05 -33.80 -17.51
C CYS A 185 -2.61 -35.23 -17.85
N PHE A 186 -3.53 -36.19 -17.92
CA PHE A 186 -3.23 -37.59 -18.24
C PHE A 186 -3.05 -37.85 -19.75
N GLU A 187 -3.91 -37.29 -20.60
CA GLU A 187 -3.88 -37.51 -22.06
C GLU A 187 -2.64 -36.88 -22.73
N ASN A 188 -2.09 -35.82 -22.15
CA ASN A 188 -0.90 -35.14 -22.68
C ASN A 188 0.43 -35.72 -22.18
N PHE A 189 0.42 -36.82 -21.42
CA PHE A 189 1.65 -37.47 -20.93
C PHE A 189 2.52 -38.03 -22.06
N GLU A 190 1.93 -38.31 -23.23
CA GLU A 190 2.66 -38.78 -24.44
C GLU A 190 3.16 -37.64 -25.35
N ARG A 191 2.82 -36.38 -25.05
CA ARG A 191 3.26 -35.19 -25.79
C ARG A 191 4.27 -34.43 -24.95
N SER A 192 5.30 -33.87 -25.59
CA SER A 192 6.46 -33.21 -24.96
C SER A 192 6.15 -32.00 -24.06
N SER A 193 4.88 -31.64 -23.89
CA SER A 193 4.36 -30.45 -23.18
C SER A 193 3.32 -30.91 -22.15
N ILE A 194 3.79 -31.38 -20.99
CA ILE A 194 2.91 -31.88 -19.92
C ILE A 194 2.26 -30.68 -19.22
N PRO A 195 0.91 -30.58 -19.16
CA PRO A 195 0.24 -29.56 -18.39
C PRO A 195 0.60 -29.65 -16.90
N GLN A 196 0.85 -28.51 -16.26
CA GLN A 196 1.21 -28.45 -14.85
C GLN A 196 0.01 -28.01 -14.01
N MET A 197 -0.31 -28.78 -12.98
CA MET A 197 -1.40 -28.45 -12.05
C MET A 197 -0.85 -28.08 -10.67
N SER A 198 -1.25 -26.93 -10.13
CA SER A 198 -0.82 -26.45 -8.81
C SER A 198 -1.97 -25.86 -8.00
N CYS A 199 -1.92 -26.03 -6.68
CA CYS A 199 -2.82 -25.36 -5.74
C CYS A 199 -2.27 -23.96 -5.43
N ASP A 200 -2.78 -22.94 -6.11
CA ASP A 200 -2.16 -21.61 -6.12
C ASP A 200 -3.17 -20.46 -6.18
N TYR A 201 -4.48 -20.71 -6.07
CA TYR A 201 -5.45 -19.63 -6.03
C TYR A 201 -6.60 -19.86 -5.04
N ALA A 202 -7.20 -18.75 -4.60
CA ALA A 202 -8.42 -18.68 -3.81
C ALA A 202 -9.47 -17.90 -4.59
N LEU A 203 -10.72 -18.36 -4.56
CA LEU A 203 -11.88 -17.68 -5.11
C LEU A 203 -12.63 -17.00 -3.95
N ILE A 204 -12.64 -15.67 -3.94
CA ILE A 204 -13.32 -14.88 -2.92
C ILE A 204 -14.72 -14.57 -3.43
N GLU A 205 -15.74 -14.93 -2.65
CA GLU A 205 -17.14 -14.69 -2.99
C GLU A 205 -17.73 -13.63 -2.06
N LEU A 206 -18.20 -12.54 -2.66
CA LEU A 206 -18.94 -11.47 -1.98
C LEU A 206 -20.40 -11.48 -2.48
N ASP A 207 -21.27 -10.71 -1.82
CA ASP A 207 -22.71 -10.69 -2.14
C ASP A 207 -23.02 -10.30 -3.60
N ASN A 208 -22.21 -9.41 -4.19
CA ASN A 208 -22.46 -8.81 -5.51
C ASN A 208 -21.33 -9.05 -6.53
N MET A 209 -20.21 -9.63 -6.10
CA MET A 209 -19.07 -9.90 -6.98
C MET A 209 -18.23 -11.07 -6.48
N LYS A 210 -17.39 -11.62 -7.35
CA LYS A 210 -16.29 -12.52 -6.98
C LYS A 210 -14.97 -11.99 -7.53
N PHE A 211 -13.88 -12.40 -6.91
CA PHE A 211 -12.54 -12.15 -7.44
C PHE A 211 -11.59 -13.27 -7.04
N ILE A 212 -10.52 -13.44 -7.81
CA ILE A 212 -9.52 -14.47 -7.59
C ILE A 212 -8.27 -13.84 -7.00
N ILE A 213 -7.70 -14.47 -5.98
CA ILE A 213 -6.33 -14.19 -5.51
C ILE A 213 -5.47 -15.38 -5.92
N ALA A 214 -4.43 -15.14 -6.73
CA ALA A 214 -3.58 -16.21 -7.25
C ALA A 214 -2.09 -15.94 -7.06
N GLU A 215 -1.30 -16.97 -6.73
CA GLU A 215 0.16 -16.93 -6.80
C GLU A 215 0.61 -17.02 -8.26
N VAL A 216 1.55 -16.14 -8.62
CA VAL A 216 2.27 -16.20 -9.89
C VAL A 216 3.49 -17.12 -9.71
N PRO A 217 3.74 -18.05 -10.65
CA PRO A 217 4.87 -18.98 -10.57
C PRO A 217 6.23 -18.30 -10.31
N ASN A 218 7.11 -19.00 -9.59
CA ASN A 218 8.39 -18.43 -9.13
C ASN A 218 9.46 -18.32 -10.22
N ASN A 219 9.23 -18.90 -11.41
CA ASN A 219 10.13 -18.78 -12.56
C ASN A 219 10.10 -17.37 -13.18
N PHE A 220 9.07 -16.56 -12.90
CA PHE A 220 9.02 -15.17 -13.35
C PHE A 220 9.85 -14.28 -12.42
N VAL A 221 10.58 -13.33 -13.00
CA VAL A 221 11.33 -12.31 -12.24
C VAL A 221 10.37 -11.30 -11.59
N PRO A 222 10.70 -10.73 -10.42
CA PRO A 222 11.94 -10.91 -9.68
C PRO A 222 11.85 -12.13 -8.75
N ILE A 223 12.97 -12.83 -8.55
CA ILE A 223 13.02 -14.05 -7.71
C ILE A 223 12.95 -13.75 -6.20
N TRP A 224 13.32 -12.54 -5.79
CA TRP A 224 13.31 -12.12 -4.39
C TRP A 224 11.90 -11.81 -3.86
N SER A 225 10.92 -11.67 -4.76
CA SER A 225 9.53 -11.41 -4.39
C SER A 225 8.61 -12.57 -4.75
N LYS A 226 7.70 -12.88 -3.82
CA LYS A 226 6.50 -13.62 -4.14
C LYS A 226 5.55 -12.70 -4.88
N LYS A 227 4.95 -13.21 -5.95
CA LYS A 227 4.13 -12.43 -6.87
C LYS A 227 2.70 -12.96 -6.79
N ILE A 228 1.75 -12.04 -6.82
CA ILE A 228 0.33 -12.37 -6.73
C ILE A 228 -0.44 -11.58 -7.78
N CYS A 229 -1.51 -12.19 -8.26
CA CYS A 229 -2.52 -11.57 -9.08
C CYS A 229 -3.83 -11.45 -8.29
N ILE A 230 -4.48 -10.29 -8.35
CA ILE A 230 -5.90 -10.17 -8.03
C ILE A 230 -6.66 -10.01 -9.34
N GLU A 231 -7.55 -10.96 -9.63
CA GLU A 231 -8.20 -11.11 -10.93
C GLU A 231 -9.71 -10.91 -10.79
N TYR A 232 -10.26 -10.02 -11.62
CA TYR A 232 -11.66 -9.64 -11.68
C TYR A 232 -12.22 -10.01 -13.05
N ARG A 233 -13.47 -10.46 -13.09
CA ARG A 233 -14.12 -10.90 -14.32
C ARG A 233 -15.55 -10.41 -14.39
N LYS A 234 -16.03 -10.04 -15.57
CA LYS A 234 -17.44 -9.64 -15.75
C LYS A 234 -18.44 -10.74 -15.41
N GLU A 235 -18.05 -12.00 -15.61
CA GLU A 235 -18.85 -13.17 -15.21
C GLU A 235 -19.00 -13.29 -13.68
N PHE A 236 -18.11 -12.68 -12.92
CA PHE A 236 -18.16 -12.66 -11.46
C PHE A 236 -19.00 -11.51 -10.90
N GLY A 237 -19.46 -10.59 -11.74
CA GLY A 237 -20.05 -9.32 -11.34
C GLY A 237 -19.38 -8.13 -12.03
N PRO A 238 -19.77 -6.89 -11.71
CA PRO A 238 -19.10 -5.72 -12.26
C PRO A 238 -17.62 -5.71 -11.84
N ILE A 239 -16.72 -5.43 -12.79
CA ILE A 239 -15.31 -5.18 -12.47
C ILE A 239 -15.27 -3.90 -11.63
N PRO A 240 -14.71 -3.92 -10.40
CA PRO A 240 -14.71 -2.75 -9.54
C PRO A 240 -13.87 -1.61 -10.12
N ASP A 241 -14.19 -0.39 -9.72
CA ASP A 241 -13.37 0.79 -10.03
C ASP A 241 -12.03 0.78 -9.29
N ASP A 242 -11.13 1.67 -9.69
CA ASP A 242 -9.73 1.69 -9.22
C ASP A 242 -9.65 1.86 -7.69
N GLU A 243 -10.49 2.71 -7.10
CA GLU A 243 -10.51 2.93 -5.65
C GLU A 243 -10.99 1.68 -4.88
N THR A 244 -12.01 0.99 -5.40
CA THR A 244 -12.49 -0.27 -4.79
C THR A 244 -11.44 -1.37 -4.91
N ARG A 245 -10.74 -1.47 -6.05
CA ARG A 245 -9.65 -2.45 -6.22
C ARG A 245 -8.46 -2.15 -5.32
N GLU A 246 -8.10 -0.87 -5.14
CA GLU A 246 -7.10 -0.46 -4.15
C GLU A 246 -7.51 -0.90 -2.75
N ALA A 247 -8.74 -0.60 -2.34
CA ALA A 247 -9.29 -0.99 -1.03
C ALA A 247 -9.30 -2.52 -0.82
N ILE A 248 -9.64 -3.31 -1.85
CA ILE A 248 -9.54 -4.78 -1.81
C ILE A 248 -8.09 -5.20 -1.59
N SER A 249 -7.14 -4.62 -2.32
CA SER A 249 -5.72 -4.95 -2.18
C SER A 249 -5.16 -4.59 -0.79
N GLU A 250 -5.64 -3.51 -0.17
CA GLU A 250 -5.25 -3.07 1.18
C GLU A 250 -5.70 -4.08 2.25
N ILE A 251 -6.97 -4.52 2.22
CA ILE A 251 -7.48 -5.49 3.20
C ILE A 251 -6.92 -6.89 2.97
N VAL A 252 -6.72 -7.28 1.70
CA VAL A 252 -6.02 -8.53 1.36
C VAL A 252 -4.59 -8.48 1.88
N SER A 253 -3.87 -7.37 1.69
CA SER A 253 -2.52 -7.16 2.25
C SER A 253 -2.49 -7.37 3.76
N PHE A 254 -3.44 -6.75 4.48
CA PHE A 254 -3.55 -6.91 5.92
C PHE A 254 -3.83 -8.37 6.32
N ALA A 255 -4.80 -9.02 5.67
CA ALA A 255 -5.18 -10.40 5.96
C ALA A 255 -4.04 -11.39 5.70
N LEU A 256 -3.29 -11.19 4.61
CA LEU A 256 -2.11 -11.99 4.27
C LEU A 256 -0.89 -11.63 5.12
N GLY A 257 -0.87 -10.46 5.74
CA GLY A 257 0.23 -9.99 6.58
C GLY A 257 1.44 -9.49 5.80
N THR A 258 1.26 -9.11 4.54
CA THR A 258 2.28 -8.50 3.69
C THR A 258 1.68 -7.28 2.99
N GLN A 259 2.45 -6.21 2.83
CA GLN A 259 1.99 -5.06 2.06
C GLN A 259 2.13 -5.39 0.57
N LEU A 260 1.03 -5.71 -0.11
CA LEU A 260 1.06 -5.93 -1.56
C LEU A 260 1.48 -4.63 -2.25
N LEU A 261 2.48 -4.72 -3.13
CA LEU A 261 2.97 -3.57 -3.89
C LEU A 261 2.45 -3.71 -5.32
N ASN A 262 1.46 -2.90 -5.69
CA ASN A 262 0.92 -2.89 -7.04
C ASN A 262 2.03 -2.51 -8.04
N VAL A 263 2.09 -3.23 -9.16
CA VAL A 263 3.04 -2.97 -10.25
C VAL A 263 2.33 -2.76 -11.58
N GLY A 264 1.01 -2.64 -11.58
CA GLY A 264 0.16 -2.40 -12.73
C GLY A 264 -0.92 -3.46 -12.93
N PHE A 265 -1.55 -3.44 -14.09
CA PHE A 265 -2.64 -4.35 -14.44
C PHE A 265 -2.68 -4.68 -15.92
N THR A 266 -3.43 -5.73 -16.26
CA THR A 266 -3.73 -6.09 -17.65
C THR A 266 -5.23 -6.31 -17.83
N GLU A 267 -5.78 -5.73 -18.89
CA GLU A 267 -7.16 -5.92 -19.33
C GLU A 267 -7.22 -6.90 -20.50
N TYR A 268 -8.22 -7.77 -20.50
CA TYR A 268 -8.41 -8.78 -21.53
C TYR A 268 -9.84 -8.80 -22.06
N THR A 269 -9.98 -9.20 -23.32
CA THR A 269 -11.25 -9.60 -23.94
C THR A 269 -11.73 -10.96 -23.42
N LEU A 270 -12.97 -11.35 -23.73
CA LEU A 270 -13.57 -12.64 -23.35
C LEU A 270 -12.75 -13.87 -23.82
N ASP A 271 -11.99 -13.73 -24.92
CA ASP A 271 -11.13 -14.77 -25.48
C ASP A 271 -9.66 -14.69 -25.00
N GLY A 272 -9.39 -13.95 -23.92
CA GLY A 272 -8.06 -13.88 -23.32
C GLY A 272 -7.04 -13.07 -24.14
N GLN A 273 -7.50 -12.15 -24.99
CA GLN A 273 -6.60 -11.24 -25.70
C GLN A 273 -6.39 -9.97 -24.90
N ILE A 274 -5.13 -9.60 -24.71
CA ILE A 274 -4.74 -8.35 -24.04
C ILE A 274 -5.25 -7.13 -24.83
N LEU A 275 -5.97 -6.23 -24.16
CA LEU A 275 -6.42 -4.93 -24.67
C LEU A 275 -5.50 -3.81 -24.25
N THR A 276 -5.31 -3.71 -22.93
CA THR A 276 -4.51 -2.68 -22.28
C THR A 276 -3.60 -3.35 -21.26
N SER A 277 -2.40 -2.82 -21.12
CA SER A 277 -1.54 -3.13 -19.99
C SER A 277 -1.01 -1.84 -19.40
N LEU A 278 -1.05 -1.77 -18.09
CA LEU A 278 -0.41 -0.72 -17.29
C LEU A 278 0.74 -1.38 -16.52
N ALA A 279 1.90 -0.74 -16.52
CA ALA A 279 2.99 -1.06 -15.61
C ALA A 279 3.34 0.18 -14.79
N GLU A 280 3.46 0.02 -13.49
CA GLU A 280 3.79 1.10 -12.56
C GLU A 280 5.05 0.75 -11.77
N SER A 281 5.92 1.73 -11.56
CA SER A 281 6.96 1.65 -10.54
C SER A 281 6.25 1.56 -9.19
N SER A 282 6.56 0.53 -8.41
CA SER A 282 6.01 0.38 -7.06
C SER A 282 6.30 1.63 -6.23
N TRP A 283 5.37 2.01 -5.35
CA TRP A 283 5.46 3.25 -4.57
C TRP A 283 6.74 3.33 -3.72
N GLU A 284 7.22 2.17 -3.24
CA GLU A 284 8.46 2.07 -2.45
C GLU A 284 9.71 2.29 -3.29
N ARG A 285 9.59 2.31 -4.63
CA ARG A 285 10.68 2.51 -5.59
C ARG A 285 11.87 1.62 -5.22
N ALA A 286 12.98 2.21 -4.80
CA ALA A 286 14.20 1.50 -4.42
C ALA A 286 14.05 0.58 -3.18
N TYR A 287 12.99 0.75 -2.37
CA TYR A 287 12.76 0.00 -1.13
C TYR A 287 11.88 -1.25 -1.31
N SER A 288 11.33 -1.47 -2.50
CA SER A 288 10.42 -2.60 -2.78
C SER A 288 11.02 -3.95 -2.40
N ARG A 289 12.32 -4.12 -2.68
CA ARG A 289 13.06 -5.33 -2.31
C ARG A 289 13.15 -5.52 -0.79
N PHE A 290 13.50 -4.45 -0.07
CA PHE A 290 13.62 -4.47 1.39
C PHE A 290 12.29 -4.90 2.03
N THR A 291 11.18 -4.33 1.57
CA THR A 291 9.84 -4.68 2.08
C THR A 291 9.43 -6.10 1.71
N CYS A 292 9.78 -6.60 0.51
CA CYS A 292 9.52 -7.98 0.12
C CYS A 292 10.36 -9.03 0.87
N GLU A 293 11.49 -8.60 1.43
CA GLU A 293 12.37 -9.45 2.24
C GLU A 293 11.95 -9.50 3.73
N ASN A 294 11.12 -8.56 4.17
CA ASN A 294 10.61 -8.49 5.55
C ASN A 294 9.73 -9.69 5.94
N ILE A 295 9.57 -9.85 7.26
CA ILE A 295 8.79 -10.94 7.84
C ILE A 295 7.30 -10.68 7.63
N GLN A 296 6.57 -11.71 7.18
CA GLN A 296 5.11 -11.70 7.07
C GLN A 296 4.46 -11.67 8.46
N LEU A 297 3.58 -10.70 8.70
CA LEU A 297 2.92 -10.46 9.98
C LEU A 297 1.40 -10.67 9.92
N SER A 298 0.97 -11.81 9.37
CA SER A 298 -0.46 -12.13 9.23
C SER A 298 -1.19 -12.07 10.58
N PRO A 299 -2.28 -11.30 10.72
CA PRO A 299 -2.99 -11.15 11.98
C PRO A 299 -3.66 -12.45 12.42
N VAL A 300 -3.96 -13.32 11.46
CA VAL A 300 -4.55 -14.66 11.63
C VAL A 300 -3.62 -15.70 11.02
N LYS A 301 -3.60 -16.93 11.54
CA LYS A 301 -2.80 -18.00 10.94
C LYS A 301 -3.53 -18.56 9.73
N LEU A 302 -2.98 -18.30 8.55
CA LEU A 302 -3.46 -18.88 7.29
C LEU A 302 -2.74 -20.22 7.08
N GLY A 303 -3.49 -21.31 6.98
CA GLY A 303 -3.02 -22.71 7.00
C GLY A 303 -1.59 -22.94 6.49
N THR A 304 -0.70 -23.40 7.36
CA THR A 304 0.70 -23.71 7.01
C THR A 304 0.78 -25.00 6.18
N ARG A 305 1.71 -25.03 5.21
CA ARG A 305 2.07 -26.23 4.42
C ARG A 305 2.31 -27.44 5.37
N GLY A 306 1.34 -28.35 5.47
CA GLY A 306 1.40 -29.53 6.35
C GLY A 306 0.11 -29.89 7.10
N SER A 307 -0.83 -28.95 7.28
CA SER A 307 -2.15 -29.24 7.88
C SER A 307 -3.21 -29.48 6.80
N ILE A 308 -3.99 -30.56 6.92
CA ILE A 308 -5.01 -30.97 5.93
C ILE A 308 -6.33 -30.20 6.12
N ASN A 309 -6.59 -29.70 7.34
CA ASN A 309 -7.92 -29.25 7.76
C ASN A 309 -8.22 -27.75 7.53
N ASN A 310 -7.34 -27.00 6.86
CA ASN A 310 -7.39 -25.53 6.79
C ASN A 310 -7.50 -24.97 5.36
N GLN A 311 -8.05 -25.73 4.40
CA GLN A 311 -7.99 -25.35 2.98
C GLN A 311 -8.77 -24.07 2.64
N GLU A 312 -9.93 -23.83 3.27
CA GLU A 312 -10.83 -22.71 2.92
C GLU A 312 -10.66 -21.46 3.81
N GLN A 313 -9.73 -21.49 4.78
CA GLN A 313 -9.58 -20.39 5.76
C GLN A 313 -9.29 -19.02 5.14
N ILE A 314 -8.58 -18.99 4.02
CA ILE A 314 -8.27 -17.74 3.31
C ILE A 314 -9.51 -17.17 2.61
N GLU A 315 -10.33 -18.04 2.00
CA GLU A 315 -11.56 -17.64 1.31
C GLU A 315 -12.58 -17.11 2.33
N GLU A 316 -12.81 -17.83 3.43
CA GLU A 316 -13.72 -17.41 4.50
C GLU A 316 -13.27 -16.10 5.16
N LEU A 317 -11.97 -15.98 5.51
CA LEU A 317 -11.44 -14.79 6.16
C LEU A 317 -11.61 -13.55 5.28
N ILE A 318 -11.17 -13.63 4.01
CA ILE A 318 -11.20 -12.47 3.13
C ILE A 318 -12.64 -12.13 2.73
N SER A 319 -13.49 -13.12 2.47
CA SER A 319 -14.92 -12.88 2.17
C SER A 319 -15.65 -12.21 3.34
N GLY A 320 -15.27 -12.52 4.58
CA GLY A 320 -15.82 -11.84 5.77
C GLY A 320 -15.30 -10.42 5.98
N LEU A 321 -14.01 -10.17 5.71
CA LEU A 321 -13.37 -8.88 5.98
C LEU A 321 -13.64 -7.83 4.89
N VAL A 322 -13.64 -8.21 3.61
CA VAL A 322 -13.72 -7.25 2.49
C VAL A 322 -14.98 -6.38 2.55
N PRO A 323 -16.21 -6.91 2.70
CA PRO A 323 -17.41 -6.06 2.71
C PRO A 323 -17.40 -5.05 3.86
N LYS A 324 -16.91 -5.46 5.04
CA LYS A 324 -16.80 -4.60 6.21
C LYS A 324 -15.73 -3.53 6.03
N TYR A 325 -14.62 -3.88 5.38
CA TYR A 325 -13.56 -2.95 5.08
C TYR A 325 -14.04 -1.88 4.11
N LEU A 326 -14.67 -2.26 3.00
CA LEU A 326 -15.20 -1.32 2.01
C LEU A 326 -16.20 -0.33 2.64
N ASP A 327 -17.07 -0.78 3.54
CA ASP A 327 -18.03 0.11 4.22
C ASP A 327 -17.37 1.07 5.22
N LEU A 328 -16.32 0.63 5.91
CA LEU A 328 -15.70 1.37 7.01
C LEU A 328 -14.41 2.12 6.63
N ARG A 329 -13.85 1.85 5.45
CA ARG A 329 -12.52 2.32 5.03
C ARG A 329 -12.34 3.82 5.25
N ASP A 330 -13.23 4.62 4.68
CA ASP A 330 -13.12 6.08 4.77
C ASP A 330 -13.80 6.61 6.05
N LYS A 331 -14.88 5.96 6.51
CA LYS A 331 -15.61 6.37 7.73
C LYS A 331 -14.74 6.32 8.98
N LEU A 332 -13.80 5.38 9.03
CA LEU A 332 -12.89 5.17 10.15
C LEU A 332 -11.42 5.46 9.79
N ASN A 333 -11.16 6.07 8.63
CA ASN A 333 -9.81 6.37 8.11
C ASN A 333 -8.87 5.15 8.16
N LEU A 334 -9.38 3.97 7.81
CA LEU A 334 -8.65 2.71 7.87
C LEU A 334 -7.52 2.66 6.84
N ARG A 335 -7.65 3.34 5.70
CA ARG A 335 -6.59 3.51 4.70
C ARG A 335 -5.33 4.12 5.34
N ASP A 336 -5.49 5.29 5.96
CA ASP A 336 -4.39 6.00 6.62
C ASP A 336 -3.83 5.22 7.80
N ALA A 337 -4.68 4.51 8.54
CA ALA A 337 -4.24 3.66 9.65
C ALA A 337 -3.38 2.49 9.15
N LEU A 338 -3.80 1.78 8.10
CA LEU A 338 -3.01 0.71 7.49
C LEU A 338 -1.70 1.25 6.92
N TRP A 339 -1.73 2.41 6.27
CA TRP A 339 -0.54 3.06 5.74
C TRP A 339 0.52 3.29 6.82
N ARG A 340 0.12 3.86 7.97
CA ARG A 340 1.04 4.08 9.09
C ARG A 340 1.50 2.78 9.74
N TYR A 341 0.64 1.77 9.78
CA TYR A 341 1.01 0.44 10.24
C TYR A 341 2.14 -0.16 9.37
N TRP A 342 2.00 -0.12 8.03
CA TRP A 342 3.03 -0.63 7.12
C TRP A 342 4.36 0.13 7.25
N ILE A 343 4.31 1.47 7.30
CA ILE A 343 5.51 2.29 7.55
C ILE A 343 6.18 1.86 8.85
N SER A 344 5.42 1.65 9.93
CA SER A 344 5.99 1.28 11.22
C SER A 344 6.70 -0.07 11.21
N ILE A 345 6.27 -1.03 10.38
CA ILE A 345 6.93 -2.33 10.25
C ILE A 345 8.30 -2.21 9.58
N ASN A 346 8.42 -1.30 8.63
CA ASN A 346 9.66 -1.06 7.89
C ASN A 346 10.64 -0.13 8.65
N MET A 347 10.26 0.40 9.81
CA MET A 347 11.09 1.29 10.63
C MET A 347 11.94 0.54 11.68
N PRO A 348 13.13 1.06 12.01
CA PRO A 348 13.93 0.54 13.12
C PRO A 348 13.18 0.57 14.47
N ILE A 349 13.42 -0.46 15.29
CA ILE A 349 12.91 -0.54 16.66
C ILE A 349 13.29 0.72 17.44
N GLY A 350 12.33 1.29 18.18
CA GLY A 350 12.49 2.53 18.93
C GLY A 350 11.98 3.77 18.20
N THR A 351 11.96 3.74 16.85
CA THR A 351 11.35 4.81 16.03
C THR A 351 9.99 4.42 15.46
N ASN A 352 9.72 3.12 15.40
CA ASN A 352 8.50 2.53 14.85
C ASN A 352 7.26 2.72 15.73
N LEU A 353 7.38 2.57 17.06
CA LEU A 353 6.24 2.55 17.97
C LEU A 353 5.44 3.87 17.98
N PRO A 354 6.05 5.06 17.92
CA PRO A 354 5.30 6.31 17.76
C PRO A 354 4.44 6.33 16.49
N VAL A 355 4.99 5.85 15.36
CA VAL A 355 4.25 5.77 14.09
C VAL A 355 3.11 4.76 14.18
N LEU A 356 3.37 3.58 14.73
CA LEU A 356 2.34 2.55 14.96
C LEU A 356 1.24 3.04 15.91
N SER A 357 1.61 3.74 16.98
CA SER A 357 0.63 4.31 17.92
C SER A 357 -0.27 5.33 17.23
N SER A 358 0.30 6.10 16.31
CA SER A 358 -0.47 7.08 15.55
C SER A 358 -1.47 6.43 14.59
N ALA A 359 -1.21 5.20 14.11
CA ALA A 359 -2.17 4.41 13.32
C ALA A 359 -3.42 4.07 14.15
N LEU A 360 -3.23 3.62 15.39
CA LEU A 360 -4.34 3.31 16.29
C LEU A 360 -5.11 4.57 16.72
N GLU A 361 -4.42 5.71 16.89
CA GLU A 361 -5.07 6.99 17.17
C GLU A 361 -5.97 7.48 16.04
N ILE A 362 -5.61 7.24 14.77
CA ILE A 362 -6.46 7.61 13.62
C ILE A 362 -7.82 6.91 13.76
N ILE A 363 -7.79 5.60 13.93
CA ILE A 363 -8.99 4.77 14.07
C ILE A 363 -9.82 5.23 15.26
N MET A 364 -9.17 5.42 16.42
CA MET A 364 -9.83 5.86 17.64
C MET A 364 -10.52 7.23 17.48
N LYS A 365 -9.84 8.20 16.85
CA LYS A 365 -10.41 9.54 16.61
C LYS A 365 -11.61 9.45 15.67
N ALA A 366 -11.47 8.75 14.55
CA ALA A 366 -12.56 8.57 13.58
C ALA A 366 -13.75 7.84 14.22
N TRP A 367 -13.51 6.84 15.08
CA TRP A 367 -14.55 6.19 15.86
C TRP A 367 -15.30 7.18 16.76
N PHE A 368 -14.57 8.01 17.52
CA PHE A 368 -15.18 9.03 18.37
C PHE A 368 -15.97 10.09 17.60
N ASP A 369 -15.61 10.38 16.36
CA ASP A 369 -16.37 11.31 15.51
C ASP A 369 -17.61 10.63 14.91
N SER A 370 -17.56 9.33 14.63
CA SER A 370 -18.64 8.52 14.05
C SER A 370 -19.85 8.32 14.99
N GLU A 371 -21.03 8.06 14.42
CA GLU A 371 -22.26 7.77 15.17
C GLU A 371 -22.17 6.53 16.08
N ASN A 372 -21.20 5.64 15.83
CA ASN A 372 -20.99 4.44 16.63
C ASN A 372 -20.49 4.75 18.05
N SER A 373 -19.84 5.90 18.26
CA SER A 373 -19.32 6.24 19.57
C SER A 373 -20.37 6.83 20.50
N ARG A 374 -20.50 6.21 21.67
CA ARG A 374 -21.37 6.67 22.75
C ARG A 374 -20.78 7.85 23.51
N SER A 375 -19.47 7.83 23.80
CA SER A 375 -18.83 8.87 24.61
C SER A 375 -18.32 10.06 23.80
N LYS A 376 -18.10 9.89 22.48
CA LYS A 376 -17.46 10.89 21.61
C LYS A 376 -16.10 11.39 22.15
N GLY A 377 -15.47 10.61 23.05
CA GLY A 377 -14.22 10.99 23.73
C GLY A 377 -14.38 11.98 24.90
N PHE A 378 -15.59 12.20 25.42
CA PHE A 378 -15.88 13.13 26.53
C PHE A 378 -16.41 12.40 27.78
N TYR A 379 -16.32 13.03 28.97
CA TYR A 379 -16.93 12.48 30.19
C TYR A 379 -18.45 12.66 30.20
N LEU A 380 -18.92 13.83 29.76
CA LEU A 380 -20.33 14.18 29.59
C LEU A 380 -20.56 14.66 28.15
N SER A 381 -21.80 14.69 27.69
CA SER A 381 -22.08 15.35 26.41
C SER A 381 -21.69 16.84 26.50
N LYS A 382 -21.19 17.42 25.41
CA LYS A 382 -20.80 18.85 25.39
C LYS A 382 -21.94 19.76 25.84
N LYS A 383 -23.19 19.42 25.48
CA LYS A 383 -24.39 20.17 25.84
C LYS A 383 -24.64 20.17 27.35
N GLU A 384 -24.54 19.01 27.99
CA GLU A 384 -24.71 18.89 29.45
C GLU A 384 -23.59 19.59 30.20
N PHE A 385 -22.34 19.38 29.79
CA PHE A 385 -21.18 20.02 30.41
C PHE A 385 -21.27 21.55 30.34
N ASN A 386 -21.55 22.10 29.15
CA ASN A 386 -21.69 23.54 28.98
C ASN A 386 -22.83 24.13 29.81
N LYS A 387 -23.92 23.38 30.02
CA LYS A 387 -25.02 23.81 30.89
C LYS A 387 -24.57 23.91 32.35
N LEU A 388 -23.77 22.95 32.84
CA LEU A 388 -23.29 22.92 34.23
C LEU A 388 -22.32 24.07 34.54
N ILE A 389 -21.42 24.40 33.61
CA ILE A 389 -20.36 25.39 33.87
C ILE A 389 -20.70 26.81 33.43
N LYS A 390 -21.85 27.04 32.77
CA LYS A 390 -22.19 28.31 32.13
C LYS A 390 -22.05 29.53 33.05
N GLU A 391 -22.62 29.45 34.25
CA GLU A 391 -22.60 30.56 35.20
C GLU A 391 -21.20 30.79 35.79
N SER A 392 -20.52 29.72 36.17
CA SER A 392 -19.15 29.78 36.69
C SER A 392 -18.18 30.33 35.64
N LEU A 393 -18.30 29.91 34.38
CA LEU A 393 -17.52 30.44 33.27
C LEU A 393 -17.72 31.94 33.10
N LYS A 394 -18.98 32.42 33.14
CA LYS A 394 -19.27 33.86 33.03
C LYS A 394 -18.59 34.65 34.15
N ASN A 395 -18.62 34.14 35.38
CA ASN A 395 -17.95 34.76 36.52
C ASN A 395 -16.41 34.77 36.35
N ILE A 396 -15.83 33.66 35.87
CA ILE A 396 -14.39 33.57 35.57
C ILE A 396 -14.01 34.57 34.46
N GLU A 397 -14.79 34.66 33.39
CA GLU A 397 -14.56 35.61 32.29
C GLU A 397 -14.55 37.06 32.80
N GLN A 398 -15.51 37.44 33.65
CA GLN A 398 -15.56 38.78 34.27
C GLN A 398 -14.33 39.07 35.13
N LYS A 399 -13.91 38.13 35.98
CA LYS A 399 -12.70 38.30 36.80
C LYS A 399 -11.42 38.44 35.98
N PHE A 400 -11.35 37.75 34.83
CA PHE A 400 -10.24 37.93 33.90
C PHE A 400 -10.27 39.30 33.22
N ASP A 401 -11.46 39.80 32.86
CA ASP A 401 -11.60 41.15 32.30
C ASP A 401 -11.13 42.21 33.29
N GLU A 402 -11.58 42.13 34.55
CA GLU A 402 -11.11 43.02 35.62
C GLU A 402 -9.59 42.91 35.83
N TYR A 403 -9.02 41.70 35.84
CA TYR A 403 -7.57 41.50 35.97
C TYR A 403 -6.80 42.11 34.80
N ILE A 404 -7.28 41.94 33.57
CA ILE A 404 -6.65 42.45 32.35
C ILE A 404 -6.70 43.98 32.34
N GLU A 405 -7.85 44.59 32.61
CA GLU A 405 -8.02 46.05 32.70
C GLU A 405 -7.03 46.64 33.73
N ASN A 406 -7.01 46.09 34.95
CA ASN A 406 -6.09 46.52 36.01
C ASN A 406 -4.61 46.35 35.64
N LYS A 407 -4.26 45.36 34.81
CA LYS A 407 -2.89 45.11 34.39
C LYS A 407 -2.47 46.05 33.25
N ILE A 408 -3.39 46.35 32.33
CA ILE A 408 -3.17 47.32 31.25
C ILE A 408 -3.04 48.74 31.79
N GLU A 409 -3.87 49.14 32.76
CA GLU A 409 -3.80 50.47 33.39
C GLU A 409 -2.46 50.76 34.07
N LYS A 410 -1.74 49.72 34.51
CA LYS A 410 -0.43 49.84 35.18
C LYS A 410 0.75 49.87 34.21
N LEU A 411 0.53 49.71 32.90
CA LEU A 411 1.57 49.79 31.88
C LEU A 411 1.87 51.26 31.52
N GLU A 412 3.13 51.56 31.24
CA GLU A 412 3.53 52.88 30.76
C GLU A 412 2.84 53.23 29.42
N PRO A 413 2.48 54.50 29.18
CA PRO A 413 1.71 54.92 28.00
C PRO A 413 2.34 54.50 26.66
N ASP A 414 3.67 54.42 26.64
CA ASP A 414 4.50 54.17 25.46
C ASP A 414 4.47 52.71 24.99
N LYS A 415 3.83 51.82 25.77
CA LYS A 415 3.69 50.37 25.50
C LYS A 415 2.30 49.95 25.03
N LYS A 416 1.40 50.89 24.72
CA LYS A 416 -0.02 50.60 24.38
C LYS A 416 -0.25 49.73 23.12
N ASP A 417 0.76 49.60 22.25
CA ASP A 417 0.75 48.70 21.08
C ASP A 417 1.80 47.57 21.18
N SER A 418 2.27 47.27 22.39
CA SER A 418 3.31 46.26 22.61
C SER A 418 2.77 44.82 22.54
N LEU A 419 3.65 43.90 22.15
CA LEU A 419 3.42 42.44 22.18
C LEU A 419 2.89 41.95 23.55
N GLU A 420 3.24 42.66 24.62
CA GLU A 420 2.88 42.37 26.01
C GLU A 420 1.36 42.50 26.27
N ILE A 421 0.67 43.44 25.62
CA ILE A 421 -0.80 43.57 25.75
C ILE A 421 -1.52 42.44 25.03
N HIS A 422 -1.01 42.03 23.86
CA HIS A 422 -1.56 40.90 23.11
C HIS A 422 -1.44 39.60 23.91
N GLU A 423 -0.28 39.33 24.52
CA GLU A 423 -0.07 38.15 25.38
C GLU A 423 -1.00 38.15 26.61
N ILE A 424 -1.25 39.31 27.22
CA ILE A 424 -2.18 39.46 28.35
C ILE A 424 -3.61 39.13 27.94
N ILE A 425 -4.05 39.57 26.76
CA ILE A 425 -5.39 39.26 26.23
C ILE A 425 -5.49 37.77 25.84
N GLU A 426 -4.45 37.20 25.24
CA GLU A 426 -4.40 35.78 24.91
C GLU A 426 -4.45 34.85 26.13
N LEU A 427 -3.99 35.32 27.30
CA LEU A 427 -4.08 34.56 28.55
C LEU A 427 -5.53 34.18 28.88
N LYS A 428 -6.47 35.12 28.76
CA LYS A 428 -7.91 34.86 28.99
C LYS A 428 -8.39 33.79 28.02
N ASN A 429 -8.13 33.96 26.73
CA ASN A 429 -8.58 33.01 25.70
C ASN A 429 -8.02 31.61 25.95
N THR A 430 -6.75 31.50 26.33
CA THR A 430 -6.07 30.25 26.64
C THR A 430 -6.70 29.54 27.85
N ILE A 431 -6.90 30.26 28.96
CA ILE A 431 -7.41 29.66 30.20
C ILE A 431 -8.89 29.29 30.05
N ILE A 432 -9.71 30.19 29.50
CA ILE A 432 -11.13 29.90 29.22
C ILE A 432 -11.25 28.73 28.25
N GLY A 433 -10.40 28.69 27.23
CA GLY A 433 -10.31 27.56 26.30
C GLY A 433 -10.01 26.23 27.02
N LYS A 434 -9.08 26.22 27.97
CA LYS A 434 -8.79 25.03 28.80
C LYS A 434 -9.96 24.61 29.67
N VAL A 435 -10.65 25.55 30.33
CA VAL A 435 -11.83 25.24 31.16
C VAL A 435 -12.95 24.65 30.31
N ARG A 436 -13.25 25.26 29.15
CA ARG A 436 -14.26 24.76 28.20
C ARG A 436 -13.93 23.35 27.68
N ASN A 437 -12.65 23.02 27.54
CA ASN A 437 -12.20 21.72 27.05
C ASN A 437 -11.88 20.70 28.16
N SER A 438 -12.05 21.05 29.43
CA SER A 438 -11.73 20.16 30.56
C SER A 438 -12.58 18.89 30.64
N ASN A 439 -13.72 18.85 29.94
CA ASN A 439 -14.57 17.67 29.77
C ASN A 439 -14.02 16.62 28.79
N LYS A 440 -12.99 16.96 28.00
CA LYS A 440 -12.35 16.00 27.08
C LYS A 440 -11.56 14.98 27.89
N LYS A 441 -11.75 13.69 27.62
CA LYS A 441 -10.94 12.63 28.25
C LYS A 441 -9.47 12.81 27.88
N SER A 442 -8.56 12.51 28.80
CA SER A 442 -7.13 12.37 28.47
C SER A 442 -6.94 11.22 27.46
N LEU A 443 -5.83 11.23 26.73
CA LEU A 443 -5.56 10.22 25.69
C LEU A 443 -5.67 8.78 26.22
N THR A 444 -5.11 8.50 27.40
CA THR A 444 -5.24 7.17 28.04
C THR A 444 -6.69 6.81 28.34
N LYS A 445 -7.50 7.77 28.80
CA LYS A 445 -8.94 7.56 29.07
C LYS A 445 -9.76 7.44 27.80
N GLN A 446 -9.32 8.07 26.71
CA GLN A 446 -9.90 7.88 25.38
C GLN A 446 -9.66 6.45 24.89
N TYR A 447 -8.44 5.93 24.99
CA TYR A 447 -8.16 4.52 24.66
C TYR A 447 -9.04 3.55 25.45
N GLN A 448 -9.15 3.73 26.77
CA GLN A 448 -10.01 2.88 27.61
C GLN A 448 -11.48 2.91 27.16
N ALA A 449 -12.02 4.11 26.90
CA ALA A 449 -13.40 4.25 26.42
C ALA A 449 -13.58 3.62 25.03
N PHE A 450 -12.62 3.80 24.14
CA PHE A 450 -12.63 3.22 22.80
C PHE A 450 -12.64 1.70 22.83
N PHE A 451 -11.71 1.07 23.56
CA PHE A 451 -11.67 -0.39 23.69
C PHE A 451 -12.94 -0.97 24.29
N GLN A 452 -13.52 -0.28 25.29
CA GLN A 452 -14.83 -0.66 25.84
C GLN A 452 -15.95 -0.55 24.81
N GLU A 453 -15.99 0.52 24.02
CA GLU A 453 -17.02 0.74 23.00
C GLU A 453 -16.94 -0.28 21.85
N ILE A 454 -15.75 -0.73 21.46
CA ILE A 454 -15.57 -1.79 20.45
C ILE A 454 -15.62 -3.21 21.04
N GLY A 455 -15.81 -3.35 22.36
CA GLY A 455 -15.87 -4.65 23.03
C GLY A 455 -14.55 -5.42 23.09
N LEU A 456 -13.41 -4.72 23.14
CA LEU A 456 -12.08 -5.33 23.20
C LEU A 456 -11.54 -5.34 24.65
N ASN A 457 -11.22 -6.53 25.15
CA ASN A 457 -10.59 -6.69 26.46
C ASN A 457 -9.09 -6.37 26.41
N ILE A 458 -8.62 -5.63 27.42
CA ILE A 458 -7.26 -5.09 27.52
C ILE A 458 -6.69 -5.45 28.90
N GLY A 459 -5.49 -6.03 28.92
CA GLY A 459 -4.77 -6.44 30.12
C GLY A 459 -3.56 -5.56 30.44
N SER A 460 -2.66 -6.10 31.25
CA SER A 460 -1.42 -5.44 31.66
C SER A 460 -0.43 -5.29 30.50
N PHE A 461 -0.33 -6.27 29.60
CA PHE A 461 0.58 -6.25 28.45
C PHE A 461 0.21 -5.14 27.45
N GLU A 462 -1.08 -5.04 27.09
CA GLU A 462 -1.58 -3.97 26.23
C GLU A 462 -1.37 -2.59 26.87
N SER A 463 -1.65 -2.48 28.17
CA SER A 463 -1.46 -1.23 28.92
C SER A 463 0.02 -0.81 28.98
N GLY A 464 0.93 -1.78 29.14
CA GLY A 464 2.37 -1.58 29.08
C GLY A 464 2.80 -1.05 27.71
N ALA A 465 2.36 -1.69 26.63
CA ALA A 465 2.65 -1.29 25.26
C ALA A 465 2.15 0.15 24.96
N LEU A 466 0.94 0.50 25.40
CA LEU A 466 0.38 1.85 25.26
C LEU A 466 1.21 2.91 26.00
N THR A 467 1.83 2.55 27.12
CA THR A 467 2.67 3.46 27.92
C THR A 467 4.05 3.62 27.32
N ALA A 468 4.62 2.54 26.75
CA ALA A 468 5.96 2.48 26.17
C ALA A 468 6.20 3.44 24.98
N ARG A 469 5.14 3.96 24.36
CA ARG A 469 5.25 4.94 23.27
C ARG A 469 5.91 6.26 23.68
N HIS A 470 5.64 6.74 24.90
CA HIS A 470 6.12 8.06 25.36
C HIS A 470 7.64 8.11 25.48
N PRO A 471 8.32 7.17 26.16
CA PRO A 471 9.78 7.20 26.25
C PRO A 471 10.47 7.03 24.89
N MET A 472 9.85 6.33 23.93
CA MET A 472 10.38 6.20 22.56
C MET A 472 10.20 7.49 21.74
N ALA A 473 9.10 8.22 21.94
CA ALA A 473 8.84 9.47 21.23
C ALA A 473 9.64 10.66 21.75
N HIS A 474 9.94 10.70 23.06
CA HIS A 474 10.60 11.83 23.71
C HIS A 474 12.11 11.62 23.93
N GLY A 475 12.66 10.46 23.54
CA GLY A 475 14.08 10.15 23.69
C GLY A 475 14.52 9.94 25.14
N ASP A 476 13.58 9.87 26.09
CA ASP A 476 13.85 9.71 27.52
C ASP A 476 14.46 8.34 27.85
N LYS A 477 14.18 7.30 27.03
CA LYS A 477 14.94 6.04 27.02
C LYS A 477 16.07 6.13 25.98
N GLY A 478 16.95 7.10 26.15
CA GLY A 478 18.16 7.26 25.36
C GLY A 478 19.26 6.30 25.82
N ASN A 479 19.46 5.23 25.06
CA ASN A 479 20.77 4.64 24.77
C ASN A 479 21.71 4.37 25.95
N LYS A 480 21.42 3.41 26.84
CA LYS A 480 22.53 2.70 27.51
C LYS A 480 23.10 1.57 26.66
N GLY A 481 22.48 1.24 25.53
CA GLY A 481 22.95 0.21 24.61
C GLY A 481 23.03 -1.18 25.22
N ASN A 482 22.30 -1.44 26.32
CA ASN A 482 22.23 -2.77 26.91
C ASN A 482 21.15 -3.60 26.19
N ASN A 483 21.38 -4.92 26.09
CA ASN A 483 20.48 -5.82 25.37
C ASN A 483 19.09 -5.90 26.02
N GLU A 484 18.98 -5.66 27.34
CA GLU A 484 17.71 -5.75 28.07
C GLU A 484 16.71 -4.66 27.67
N GLU A 485 17.15 -3.41 27.53
CA GLU A 485 16.28 -2.31 27.07
C GLU A 485 15.79 -2.56 25.64
N PHE A 486 16.67 -3.05 24.75
CA PHE A 486 16.29 -3.37 23.38
C PHE A 486 15.25 -4.49 23.31
N GLU A 487 15.41 -5.55 24.11
CA GLU A 487 14.43 -6.64 24.19
C GLU A 487 13.08 -6.15 24.75
N GLU A 488 13.09 -5.28 25.76
CA GLU A 488 11.86 -4.64 26.27
C GLU A 488 11.16 -3.82 25.18
N MET A 489 11.91 -3.03 24.40
CA MET A 489 11.38 -2.25 23.28
C MET A 489 10.78 -3.15 22.18
N ARG A 490 11.44 -4.27 21.89
CA ARG A 490 10.98 -5.26 20.91
C ARG A 490 9.68 -5.94 21.36
N ILE A 491 9.60 -6.38 22.62
CA ILE A 491 8.40 -7.01 23.18
C ILE A 491 7.23 -6.02 23.16
N ASN A 492 7.45 -4.77 23.60
CA ASN A 492 6.42 -3.73 23.57
C ASN A 492 5.95 -3.42 22.14
N THR A 493 6.87 -3.41 21.17
CA THR A 493 6.53 -3.27 19.75
C THR A 493 5.61 -4.40 19.30
N TYR A 494 5.96 -5.65 19.56
CA TYR A 494 5.15 -6.80 19.14
C TYR A 494 3.79 -6.85 19.84
N ALA A 495 3.74 -6.50 21.12
CA ALA A 495 2.49 -6.35 21.85
C ALA A 495 1.60 -5.26 21.23
N TYR A 496 2.16 -4.10 20.88
CA TYR A 496 1.41 -3.03 20.23
C TYR A 496 0.97 -3.41 18.82
N GLN A 497 1.80 -4.07 18.02
CA GLN A 497 1.43 -4.57 16.69
C GLN A 497 0.25 -5.55 16.80
N THR A 498 0.32 -6.46 17.78
CA THR A 498 -0.78 -7.40 18.03
C THR A 498 -2.04 -6.68 18.50
N LEU A 499 -1.92 -5.66 19.34
CA LEU A 499 -3.04 -4.80 19.73
C LEU A 499 -3.68 -4.11 18.53
N PHE A 500 -2.88 -3.55 17.62
CA PHE A 500 -3.37 -2.96 16.37
C PHE A 500 -4.12 -4.00 15.53
N HIS A 501 -3.57 -5.20 15.33
CA HIS A 501 -4.25 -6.28 14.60
C HIS A 501 -5.60 -6.61 15.22
N ARG A 502 -5.65 -6.76 16.55
CA ARG A 502 -6.88 -7.09 17.27
C ARG A 502 -7.94 -6.01 17.11
N VAL A 503 -7.56 -4.74 17.26
CA VAL A 503 -8.48 -3.61 17.07
C VAL A 503 -9.01 -3.58 15.65
N PHE A 504 -8.12 -3.70 14.67
CA PHE A 504 -8.49 -3.64 13.26
C PHE A 504 -9.45 -4.77 12.88
N LEU A 505 -9.14 -6.01 13.29
CA LEU A 505 -10.03 -7.17 13.13
C LEU A 505 -11.38 -6.98 13.84
N LYS A 506 -11.40 -6.50 15.09
CA LYS A 506 -12.63 -6.34 15.88
C LYS A 506 -13.57 -5.29 15.26
N ILE A 507 -13.02 -4.19 14.74
CA ILE A 507 -13.81 -3.17 14.02
C ILE A 507 -14.45 -3.74 12.75
N LEU A 508 -13.75 -4.65 12.07
CA LEU A 508 -14.28 -5.37 10.92
C LEU A 508 -15.23 -6.52 11.30
N GLY A 509 -15.57 -6.68 12.58
CA GLY A 509 -16.51 -7.69 13.06
C GLY A 509 -15.95 -9.12 13.07
N TYR A 510 -14.63 -9.28 13.07
CA TYR A 510 -14.00 -10.60 13.15
C TYR A 510 -14.05 -11.18 14.57
N GLU A 511 -14.57 -12.40 14.68
CA GLU A 511 -14.75 -13.13 15.96
C GLU A 511 -13.87 -14.39 16.07
N GLY A 512 -12.89 -14.54 15.18
CA GLY A 512 -12.04 -15.73 15.15
C GLY A 512 -10.80 -15.65 16.05
N LYS A 513 -9.76 -16.41 15.68
CA LYS A 513 -8.47 -16.39 16.37
C LYS A 513 -7.50 -15.38 15.74
N TYR A 514 -6.65 -14.77 16.55
CA TYR A 514 -5.53 -13.94 16.13
C TYR A 514 -4.20 -14.55 16.61
N VAL A 515 -3.10 -14.13 15.98
CA VAL A 515 -1.74 -14.55 16.34
C VAL A 515 -1.15 -13.58 17.37
N ASP A 516 -0.92 -14.05 18.59
CA ASP A 516 -0.34 -13.24 19.68
C ASP A 516 1.19 -13.18 19.59
N ARG A 517 1.73 -12.04 19.13
CA ARG A 517 3.18 -11.87 18.96
C ARG A 517 3.90 -11.40 20.21
N SER A 518 3.18 -11.07 21.28
CA SER A 518 3.82 -10.72 22.55
C SER A 518 4.36 -11.94 23.29
N VAL A 519 4.05 -13.16 22.81
CA VAL A 519 4.43 -14.43 23.43
C VAL A 519 5.30 -15.26 22.49
N ILE A 520 6.33 -15.90 23.04
CA ILE A 520 7.21 -16.80 22.29
C ILE A 520 6.39 -17.93 21.65
N GLY A 521 6.68 -18.21 20.37
CA GLY A 521 5.97 -19.24 19.59
C GLY A 521 4.70 -18.75 18.89
N PHE A 522 4.30 -17.49 19.11
CA PHE A 522 3.20 -16.82 18.42
C PHE A 522 1.88 -17.63 18.46
N PRO A 523 1.36 -17.94 19.65
CA PRO A 523 0.16 -18.77 19.80
C PRO A 523 -1.08 -18.10 19.20
N GLU A 524 -2.04 -18.92 18.79
CA GLU A 524 -3.36 -18.46 18.35
C GLU A 524 -4.30 -18.33 19.55
N LYS A 525 -4.92 -17.16 19.70
CA LYS A 525 -5.88 -16.85 20.77
C LYS A 525 -7.18 -16.32 20.19
N HIS A 526 -8.30 -16.51 20.87
CA HIS A 526 -9.58 -15.89 20.46
C HIS A 526 -9.47 -14.37 20.55
N ILE A 527 -10.11 -13.60 19.66
CA ILE A 527 -9.99 -12.13 19.59
C ILE A 527 -10.21 -11.41 20.92
N ASP A 528 -11.11 -11.94 21.76
CA ASP A 528 -11.45 -11.40 23.08
C ASP A 528 -10.49 -11.80 24.21
N SER A 529 -9.51 -12.67 23.93
CA SER A 529 -8.48 -13.08 24.88
C SER A 529 -7.40 -12.00 25.00
N LEU A 530 -6.84 -11.86 26.21
CA LEU A 530 -5.80 -10.88 26.50
C LEU A 530 -4.43 -11.28 25.88
N LEU A 531 -3.61 -10.27 25.61
CA LEU A 531 -2.20 -10.48 25.25
C LEU A 531 -1.42 -11.08 26.43
N GLY A 532 -0.40 -11.88 26.12
CA GLY A 532 0.60 -12.30 27.12
C GLY A 532 0.15 -13.36 28.12
N ASP A 533 -1.16 -13.63 28.26
CA ASP A 533 -1.65 -14.68 29.16
C ASP A 533 -1.21 -16.07 28.66
N HIS A 534 -0.41 -16.77 29.47
CA HIS A 534 -0.24 -18.22 29.40
C HIS A 534 -1.32 -18.85 30.29
N LYS A 535 -2.15 -19.72 29.71
CA LYS A 535 -2.70 -20.83 30.48
C LYS A 535 -1.92 -22.08 30.12
#